data_AF-A0AA87W9Q6-F1
#
_entry.id   AF-A0AA87W9Q6-F1
#
_cell.length_a   1.000
_cell.length_b   1.000
_cell.length_c   1.000
_cell.angle_alpha   90.00
_cell.angle_beta   90.00
_cell.angle_gamma   90.00
#
_symmetry.space_group_name_H-M   'P 1'
#
loop_
_entity.id
_entity.type
_entity.pdbx_description
1 polymer ?
#
loop_
_entity_poly.entity_id
_entity_poly.type
_entity_poly.pdbx_seq_one_letter_code
_entity_poly.pdbx_strand_id
1 'polypeptide(L)'
;MRQVELISSNHYRRMGIDIYAQWEGMTEADRAAQVTGFSIEHGHVGYLREAYHGDPYATVELVNEAFVNGQAYIPAATLRDRLPQVLRLAEKREREIYEVTDADEIEVVLKSFRDFVAFCARKESETGKPCLIIASY
;
A
#
# COMPACT_ATOMS: atom_id res chain seq x y z
N MET A 1 7.24 -39.30 1.30
CA MET A 1 6.33 -38.25 0.78
C MET A 1 5.98 -37.34 1.94
N ARG A 2 6.45 -36.10 1.96
CA ARG A 2 5.99 -35.11 2.95
C ARG A 2 4.75 -34.45 2.36
N GLN A 3 3.66 -34.57 3.10
CA GLN A 3 2.41 -33.87 2.87
C GLN A 3 2.71 -32.37 2.96
N VAL A 4 2.66 -31.67 1.82
CA VAL A 4 2.65 -30.21 1.81
C VAL A 4 1.25 -29.82 2.24
N GLU A 5 1.10 -29.39 3.49
CA GLU A 5 -0.15 -28.80 3.96
C GLU A 5 -0.43 -27.55 3.12
N LEU A 6 -1.49 -27.61 2.33
CA LEU A 6 -2.12 -26.45 1.70
C LEU A 6 -2.62 -25.55 2.83
N ILE A 7 -1.78 -24.63 3.29
CA ILE A 7 -2.18 -23.53 4.15
C ILE A 7 -3.20 -22.74 3.32
N SER A 8 -4.47 -22.83 3.74
CA SER A 8 -5.60 -22.19 3.07
C SER A 8 -5.27 -20.72 2.79
N SER A 9 -5.55 -20.26 1.58
CA SER A 9 -5.41 -18.87 1.08
C SER A 9 -5.98 -17.81 2.04
N ASN A 10 -6.86 -18.20 2.97
CA ASN A 10 -7.43 -17.36 4.01
C ASN A 10 -6.46 -17.02 5.18
N HIS A 11 -5.32 -17.71 5.31
CA HIS A 11 -4.31 -17.43 6.35
C HIS A 11 -3.28 -16.38 5.88
N TYR A 12 -2.86 -16.44 4.62
CA TYR A 12 -1.98 -15.42 4.02
C TYR A 12 -2.64 -14.04 3.91
N ARG A 13 -3.97 -13.96 3.80
CA ARG A 13 -4.70 -12.69 3.80
C ARG A 13 -4.56 -11.90 5.11
N ARG A 14 -4.24 -12.57 6.23
CA ARG A 14 -4.10 -11.93 7.56
C ARG A 14 -2.72 -11.30 7.78
N MET A 15 -1.66 -11.90 7.22
CA MET A 15 -0.34 -11.27 7.21
C MET A 15 -0.25 -10.32 6.02
N GLY A 16 0.03 -9.05 6.29
CA GLY A 16 0.01 -8.03 5.25
C GLY A 16 1.08 -7.00 5.50
N ILE A 17 1.53 -6.42 4.41
CA ILE A 17 2.29 -5.20 4.42
C ILE A 17 1.30 -4.06 4.57
N ASP A 18 1.46 -3.28 5.63
CA ASP A 18 0.64 -2.12 5.93
C ASP A 18 1.51 -0.86 5.79
N ILE A 19 1.07 0.09 4.97
CA ILE A 19 1.76 1.37 4.75
C ILE A 19 0.91 2.50 5.29
N TYR A 20 1.50 3.37 6.10
CA TYR A 20 0.84 4.52 6.71
C TYR A 20 1.56 5.81 6.30
N ALA A 21 0.78 6.84 5.96
CA ALA A 21 1.29 8.20 5.79
C ALA A 21 1.00 9.04 7.03
N GLN A 22 2.05 9.68 7.57
CA GLN A 22 1.95 10.70 8.61
C GLN A 22 2.35 12.06 8.05
N TRP A 23 1.74 13.12 8.58
CA TRP A 23 2.01 14.51 8.18
C TRP A 23 1.99 15.44 9.39
N GLU A 24 2.54 16.64 9.21
CA GLU A 24 2.54 17.65 10.26
C GLU A 24 1.11 18.09 10.60
N GLY A 25 0.76 18.06 11.87
CA GLY A 25 -0.60 18.38 12.34
C GLY A 25 -1.61 17.24 12.22
N MET A 26 -1.19 16.01 11.94
CA MET A 26 -2.07 14.83 11.94
C MET A 26 -2.77 14.65 13.30
N THR A 27 -4.11 14.63 13.26
CA THR A 27 -4.95 14.48 14.46
C THR A 27 -5.09 13.02 14.87
N GLU A 28 -5.68 12.78 16.04
CA GLU A 28 -6.02 11.42 16.46
C GLU A 28 -7.14 10.81 15.61
N ALA A 29 -8.10 11.62 15.17
CA ALA A 29 -9.15 11.17 14.26
C ALA A 29 -8.56 10.72 12.91
N ASP A 30 -7.54 11.42 12.41
CA ASP A 30 -6.81 11.03 11.21
C ASP A 30 -6.09 9.68 11.38
N ARG A 31 -5.46 9.46 12.54
CA ARG A 31 -4.81 8.17 12.86
C ARG A 31 -5.83 7.04 12.93
N ALA A 32 -6.96 7.28 13.60
CA ALA A 32 -8.05 6.31 13.69
C ALA A 32 -8.63 5.97 12.31
N ALA A 33 -8.72 6.95 11.40
CA ALA A 33 -9.21 6.72 10.04
C ALA A 33 -8.33 5.75 9.23
N GLN A 34 -7.05 5.61 9.57
CA GLN A 34 -6.14 4.65 8.93
C GLN A 34 -6.28 3.22 9.51
N VAL A 35 -7.05 3.03 10.60
CA VAL A 35 -7.33 1.70 11.17
C VAL A 35 -8.51 1.07 10.43
N THR A 36 -8.25 0.55 9.23
CA THR A 36 -9.30 0.15 8.27
C THR A 36 -9.59 -1.35 8.23
N GLY A 37 -8.93 -2.14 9.06
CA GLY A 37 -9.22 -3.57 9.23
C GLY A 37 -8.94 -4.40 7.97
N PHE A 38 -7.66 -4.61 7.67
CA PHE A 38 -7.18 -5.41 6.52
C PHE A 38 -7.72 -5.00 5.14
N SER A 39 -8.28 -3.79 5.00
CA SER A 39 -8.84 -3.34 3.73
C SER A 39 -7.76 -2.93 2.74
N ILE A 40 -7.99 -3.20 1.46
CA ILE A 40 -7.10 -2.83 0.36
C ILE A 40 -7.49 -1.51 -0.34
N GLU A 41 -8.60 -0.88 0.08
CA GLU A 41 -9.28 0.20 -0.69
C GLU A 41 -9.05 1.62 -0.14
N HIS A 42 -8.27 1.73 0.93
CA HIS A 42 -8.23 2.93 1.78
C HIS A 42 -7.04 3.87 1.52
N GLY A 43 -6.47 3.85 0.31
CA GLY A 43 -5.44 4.80 -0.09
C GLY A 43 -5.81 6.27 0.18
N HIS A 44 -7.08 6.60 0.04
CA HIS A 44 -7.62 7.96 0.21
C HIS A 44 -7.53 8.53 1.63
N VAL A 45 -7.22 7.73 2.65
CA VAL A 45 -6.92 8.18 4.03
C VAL A 45 -5.43 8.09 4.39
N GLY A 46 -4.57 7.80 3.41
CA GLY A 46 -3.14 7.64 3.63
C GLY A 46 -2.75 6.26 4.16
N TYR A 47 -3.51 5.23 3.80
CA TYR A 47 -3.22 3.84 4.16
C TYR A 47 -3.21 2.94 2.92
N LEU A 48 -2.20 2.08 2.79
CA LEU A 48 -2.19 0.99 1.81
C LEU A 48 -2.03 -0.34 2.52
N ARG A 49 -2.60 -1.37 1.90
CA ARG A 49 -2.37 -2.75 2.30
C ARG A 49 -2.07 -3.61 1.09
N GLU A 50 -1.11 -4.50 1.24
CA GLU A 50 -0.83 -5.58 0.31
C GLU A 50 -0.67 -6.89 1.09
N ALA A 51 -1.26 -7.99 0.63
CA ALA A 51 -1.09 -9.26 1.33
C ALA A 51 0.36 -9.75 1.22
N TYR A 52 0.91 -10.26 2.33
CA TYR A 52 2.30 -10.73 2.39
C TYR A 52 2.43 -12.13 1.79
N HIS A 53 2.26 -12.22 0.47
CA HIS A 53 2.30 -13.47 -0.29
C HIS A 53 2.83 -13.26 -1.70
N GLY A 54 3.95 -13.92 -2.02
CA GLY A 54 4.63 -13.89 -3.32
C GLY A 54 5.29 -12.54 -3.63
N ASP A 55 6.54 -12.55 -4.09
CA ASP A 55 7.23 -11.37 -4.63
C ASP A 55 6.95 -11.20 -6.13
N PRO A 56 7.09 -9.97 -6.70
CA PRO A 56 7.54 -8.72 -6.07
C PRO A 56 6.38 -7.86 -5.55
N TYR A 57 6.54 -7.16 -4.44
CA TYR A 57 5.50 -6.30 -3.84
C TYR A 57 5.41 -4.90 -4.45
N ALA A 58 4.20 -4.46 -4.82
CA ALA A 58 3.96 -3.13 -5.36
C ALA A 58 4.21 -2.02 -4.33
N THR A 59 3.93 -2.31 -3.06
CA THR A 59 4.24 -1.41 -1.94
C THR A 59 5.74 -1.19 -1.77
N VAL A 60 6.57 -2.24 -1.90
CA VAL A 60 8.04 -2.13 -1.82
C VAL A 60 8.60 -1.27 -2.95
N GLU A 61 8.07 -1.39 -4.16
CA GLU A 61 8.44 -0.53 -5.29
C GLU A 61 8.07 0.94 -5.03
N LEU A 62 6.89 1.20 -4.44
CA LEU A 62 6.41 2.56 -4.19
C LEU A 62 7.24 3.28 -3.12
N VAL A 63 7.50 2.60 -1.99
CA VAL A 63 8.01 3.23 -0.76
C VAL A 63 9.26 2.54 -0.20
N ASN A 64 10.15 2.09 -1.09
CA ASN A 64 11.36 1.32 -0.76
C ASN A 64 12.15 1.88 0.44
N GLU A 65 12.28 3.21 0.53
CA GLU A 65 13.00 3.87 1.61
C GLU A 65 12.40 3.59 2.99
N ALA A 66 11.07 3.47 3.09
CA ALA A 66 10.39 3.13 4.34
C ALA A 66 10.64 1.67 4.75
N PHE A 67 10.81 0.76 3.80
CA PHE A 67 11.19 -0.62 4.09
C PHE A 67 12.64 -0.76 4.54
N VAL A 68 13.55 0.00 3.93
CA VAL A 68 14.98 -0.04 4.26
C VAL A 68 15.25 0.60 5.62
N ASN A 69 14.56 1.70 5.93
CA ASN A 69 14.85 2.51 7.12
C ASN A 69 13.80 2.36 8.24
N GLY A 70 12.77 1.54 8.03
CA GLY A 70 11.56 1.44 8.88
C GLY A 70 10.55 2.57 8.66
N GLN A 71 11.03 3.76 8.29
CA GLN A 71 10.21 4.90 7.87
C GLN A 71 11.03 5.89 7.04
N ALA A 72 10.39 6.66 6.18
CA ALA A 72 11.07 7.68 5.37
C ALA A 72 10.14 8.83 4.99
N TYR A 73 10.66 10.05 4.95
CA TYR A 73 9.99 11.16 4.28
C TYR A 73 10.15 10.98 2.77
N ILE A 74 9.04 10.81 2.04
CA ILE A 74 9.08 10.58 0.59
C ILE A 74 8.29 11.68 -0.11
N PRO A 75 8.95 12.51 -0.96
CA PRO A 75 8.26 13.54 -1.72
C PRO A 75 7.16 12.96 -2.61
N ALA A 76 6.03 13.65 -2.70
CA ALA A 76 4.91 13.26 -3.54
C ALA A 76 5.29 13.18 -5.03
N ALA A 77 6.25 14.00 -5.48
CA ALA A 77 6.81 13.88 -6.82
C ALA A 77 7.44 12.51 -7.06
N THR A 78 8.27 12.02 -6.12
CA THR A 78 8.87 10.69 -6.18
C THR A 78 7.81 9.58 -6.22
N LEU A 79 6.76 9.69 -5.40
CA LEU A 79 5.65 8.73 -5.41
C LEU A 79 4.92 8.72 -6.76
N ARG A 80 4.67 9.89 -7.35
CA ARG A 80 4.03 10.02 -8.67
C ARG A 80 4.88 9.43 -9.78
N ASP A 81 6.19 9.65 -9.74
CA ASP A 81 7.12 9.12 -10.76
C ASP A 81 7.14 7.58 -10.76
N ARG A 82 7.02 6.97 -9.57
CA ARG A 82 6.96 5.51 -9.41
C ARG A 82 5.60 4.90 -9.75
N LEU A 83 4.51 5.67 -9.58
CA LEU A 83 3.14 5.18 -9.67
C LEU A 83 2.85 4.37 -10.95
N PRO A 84 3.28 4.75 -12.17
CA PRO A 84 3.00 3.94 -13.36
C PRO A 84 3.57 2.52 -13.30
N GLN A 85 4.76 2.32 -12.73
CA GLN A 85 5.36 1.00 -12.56
C GLN A 85 4.68 0.23 -11.43
N VAL A 86 4.36 0.90 -10.33
CA VAL A 86 3.64 0.34 -9.19
C VAL A 86 2.28 -0.21 -9.62
N LEU A 87 1.52 0.52 -10.44
CA LEU A 87 0.23 0.06 -10.95
C LEU A 87 0.35 -1.18 -11.84
N ARG A 88 1.37 -1.24 -12.71
CA ARG A 88 1.63 -2.45 -13.52
C ARG A 88 1.96 -3.66 -12.64
N LEU A 89 2.75 -3.45 -11.59
CA LEU A 89 3.11 -4.52 -10.68
C LEU A 89 1.90 -4.99 -9.86
N ALA A 90 1.13 -4.06 -9.31
CA ALA A 90 -0.09 -4.38 -8.58
C ALA A 90 -1.07 -5.20 -9.44
N GLU A 91 -1.38 -4.75 -10.67
CA GLU A 91 -2.25 -5.51 -11.58
C GLU A 91 -1.71 -6.91 -11.87
N LYS A 92 -0.40 -7.02 -12.17
CA LYS A 92 0.23 -8.30 -12.45
C LYS A 92 0.05 -9.26 -11.27
N ARG A 93 0.22 -8.78 -10.04
CA ARG A 93 0.06 -9.60 -8.83
C ARG A 93 -1.37 -10.05 -8.62
N GLU A 94 -2.35 -9.16 -8.77
CA GLU A 94 -3.76 -9.53 -8.65
C GLU A 94 -4.10 -10.67 -9.61
N ARG A 95 -3.60 -10.60 -10.85
CA ARG A 95 -3.84 -11.63 -11.87
C ARG A 95 -3.07 -12.92 -11.65
N GLU A 96 -1.78 -12.85 -11.29
CA GLU A 96 -0.89 -14.01 -11.29
C GLU A 96 -0.76 -14.70 -9.93
N ILE A 97 -0.90 -13.95 -8.83
CA ILE A 97 -0.70 -14.47 -7.48
C ILE A 97 -2.04 -14.73 -6.80
N TYR A 98 -3.00 -13.81 -6.96
CA TYR A 98 -4.33 -13.95 -6.36
C TYR A 98 -5.37 -14.50 -7.34
N GLU A 99 -4.96 -14.72 -8.60
CA GLU A 99 -5.79 -15.30 -9.67
C GLU A 99 -7.10 -14.53 -9.90
N VAL A 100 -7.11 -13.22 -9.62
CA VAL A 100 -8.27 -12.34 -9.82
C VAL A 100 -8.46 -12.11 -11.32
N THR A 101 -9.64 -12.46 -11.81
CA THR A 101 -10.01 -12.28 -13.22
C THR A 101 -10.92 -11.09 -13.46
N ASP A 102 -11.63 -10.63 -12.42
CA ASP A 102 -12.53 -9.49 -12.50
C ASP A 102 -11.72 -8.17 -12.55
N ALA A 103 -11.97 -7.37 -13.59
CA ALA A 103 -11.27 -6.10 -13.79
C ALA A 103 -11.70 -5.04 -12.76
N ASP A 104 -12.94 -5.09 -12.28
CA ASP A 104 -13.44 -4.13 -11.30
C ASP A 104 -12.81 -4.38 -9.92
N GLU A 105 -12.59 -5.65 -9.54
CA GLU A 105 -11.85 -6.01 -8.33
C GLU A 105 -10.38 -5.56 -8.40
N ILE A 106 -9.73 -5.73 -9.56
CA ILE A 106 -8.36 -5.23 -9.77
C ILE A 106 -8.31 -3.71 -9.67
N GLU A 107 -9.27 -3.01 -10.29
CA GLU A 107 -9.30 -1.56 -10.30
C GLU A 107 -9.48 -0.98 -8.89
N VAL A 108 -10.17 -1.66 -7.98
CA VAL A 108 -10.24 -1.26 -6.56
C VAL A 108 -8.83 -1.15 -5.94
N VAL A 109 -7.95 -2.12 -6.21
CA VAL A 109 -6.55 -2.11 -5.73
C VAL A 109 -5.76 -1.00 -6.40
N LEU A 110 -5.84 -0.88 -7.72
CA LEU A 110 -5.13 0.14 -8.48
C LEU A 110 -5.54 1.56 -8.06
N LYS A 111 -6.84 1.77 -7.83
CA LYS A 111 -7.40 3.02 -7.34
C LYS A 111 -6.85 3.36 -5.96
N SER A 112 -6.72 2.39 -5.06
CA SER A 112 -6.12 2.60 -3.74
C SER A 112 -4.70 3.16 -3.83
N PHE A 113 -3.85 2.62 -4.71
CA PHE A 113 -2.51 3.17 -4.96
C PHE A 113 -2.55 4.61 -5.48
N ARG A 114 -3.42 4.92 -6.45
CA ARG A 114 -3.58 6.28 -6.97
C ARG A 114 -4.05 7.25 -5.88
N ASP A 115 -5.03 6.83 -5.09
CA ASP A 115 -5.60 7.64 -4.02
C ASP A 115 -4.57 7.92 -2.92
N PHE A 116 -3.72 6.95 -2.58
CA PHE A 116 -2.63 7.16 -1.61
C PHE A 116 -1.61 8.19 -2.09
N VAL A 117 -1.18 8.10 -3.36
CA VAL A 117 -0.26 9.10 -3.94
C VAL A 117 -0.91 10.48 -4.00
N ALA A 118 -2.19 10.56 -4.37
CA ALA A 118 -2.95 11.80 -4.35
C ALA A 118 -3.13 12.37 -2.93
N PHE A 119 -3.31 11.50 -1.94
CA PHE A 119 -3.38 11.87 -0.53
C PHE A 119 -2.07 12.51 -0.06
N CYS A 120 -0.93 11.83 -0.30
CA CYS A 120 0.39 12.33 0.10
C CYS A 120 0.70 13.66 -0.59
N ALA A 121 0.38 13.78 -1.88
CA ALA A 121 0.48 15.03 -2.63
C ALA A 121 -0.32 16.19 -2.00
N ARG A 122 -1.56 15.92 -1.62
CA ARG A 122 -2.41 16.93 -0.98
C ARG A 122 -1.84 17.34 0.37
N LYS A 123 -1.43 16.38 1.21
CA LYS A 123 -0.83 16.67 2.53
C LYS A 123 0.49 17.41 2.42
N GLU A 124 1.33 17.08 1.44
CA GLU A 124 2.56 17.83 1.18
C GLU A 124 2.26 19.27 0.76
N SER A 125 1.26 19.50 -0.08
CA SER A 125 0.84 20.86 -0.45
C SER A 125 0.23 21.65 0.71
N GLU A 126 -0.51 20.99 1.61
CA GLU A 126 -1.13 21.62 2.79
C GLU A 126 -0.11 22.00 3.87
N THR A 127 0.93 21.16 4.05
CA THR A 127 1.89 21.30 5.15
C THR A 127 3.24 21.89 4.72
N GLY A 128 3.53 21.89 3.42
CA GLY A 128 4.83 22.29 2.88
C GLY A 128 5.95 21.26 3.10
N LYS A 129 5.63 20.06 3.60
CA LYS A 129 6.60 18.99 3.87
C LYS A 129 6.10 17.64 3.34
N PRO A 130 6.99 16.78 2.82
CA PRO A 130 6.61 15.41 2.46
C PRO A 130 5.98 14.65 3.63
N CYS A 131 5.11 13.70 3.32
CA CYS A 131 4.62 12.74 4.31
C CYS A 131 5.76 11.84 4.80
N LEU A 132 5.75 11.54 6.10
CA LEU A 132 6.52 10.44 6.67
C LEU A 132 5.77 9.15 6.37
N ILE A 133 6.38 8.26 5.60
CA ILE A 133 5.82 6.96 5.25
C ILE A 133 6.40 5.91 6.19
N ILE A 134 5.52 5.11 6.78
CA ILE A 134 5.88 4.00 7.68
C ILE A 134 5.43 2.70 7.02
N ALA A 135 6.34 1.72 6.95
CA ALA A 135 6.03 0.37 6.46
C ALA A 135 6.03 -0.62 7.64
N SER A 136 4.98 -1.43 7.74
CA SER A 136 4.80 -2.45 8.78
C SER A 136 4.54 -3.82 8.17
N TYR A 137 5.09 -4.87 8.79
CA TYR A 137 4.94 -6.28 8.40
C TYR A 137 4.13 -7.08 9.45
#